data_AF-X1SIF1-F1
#
_entry.id   AF-X1SIF1-F1
#
_cell.length_a   1.000
_cell.length_b   1.000
_cell.length_c   1.000
_cell.angle_alpha   90.00
_cell.angle_beta   90.00
_cell.angle_gamma   90.00
#
_symmetry.space_group_name_H-M   'P 1'
#
loop_
_entity.id
_entity.type
_entity.pdbx_description
1 polymer ?
#
loop_
_entity_poly.entity_id
_entity_poly.type
_entity_poly.pdbx_seq_one_letter_code
_entity_poly.pdbx_strand_id
1 'polypeptide(L)'
;AKLNPEIIGPPTKESLSKYDDIISLKDRHVLSSALESKATFLITLDRKHFQAEAIRQANLSIIIMTPKEFLELLKKYKDFKR
;
A
#
# COMPACT_ATOMS: atom_id res chain seq x y z
N ALA A 1 0.02 -7.20 -23.30
CA ALA A 1 1.30 -7.11 -22.56
C ALA A 1 1.37 -8.30 -21.61
N LYS A 2 2.51 -9.00 -21.53
CA LYS A 2 2.70 -10.10 -20.57
C LYS A 2 3.05 -9.46 -19.22
N LEU A 3 2.22 -9.70 -18.20
CA LEU A 3 2.52 -9.24 -16.84
C LEU A 3 3.64 -10.11 -16.25
N ASN A 4 4.52 -9.50 -15.45
CA ASN A 4 5.57 -10.18 -14.70
C ASN A 4 5.50 -9.73 -13.23
N PRO A 5 4.53 -10.25 -12.45
CA PRO A 5 4.39 -9.87 -11.06
C PRO A 5 5.61 -10.34 -10.25
N GLU A 6 6.12 -9.46 -9.40
CA GLU A 6 7.12 -9.82 -8.38
C GLU A 6 6.41 -10.42 -7.17
N ILE A 7 6.91 -11.56 -6.68
CA ILE A 7 6.44 -12.19 -5.45
C ILE A 7 7.48 -11.92 -4.38
N ILE A 8 7.03 -11.37 -3.26
CA ILE A 8 7.89 -10.96 -2.16
C ILE A 8 7.68 -11.92 -1.00
N GLY A 9 8.78 -12.31 -0.36
CA GLY A 9 8.73 -13.17 0.82
C GLY A 9 8.00 -12.50 2.00
N PRO A 10 7.60 -13.30 3.00
CA PRO A 10 7.02 -12.75 4.22
C PRO A 10 8.04 -11.85 4.94
N PRO A 11 7.60 -10.71 5.51
CA PRO A 11 8.46 -9.82 6.26
C PRO A 11 8.94 -10.48 7.56
N THR A 12 10.13 -10.12 8.04
CA THR A 12 10.65 -10.63 9.32
C THR A 12 9.91 -10.00 10.50
N LYS A 13 9.96 -10.66 11.67
CA LYS A 13 9.35 -10.14 12.90
C LYS A 13 9.89 -8.77 13.29
N GLU A 14 11.20 -8.56 13.07
CA GLU A 14 11.90 -7.30 13.35
C GLU A 14 11.47 -6.17 12.40
N SER A 15 11.07 -6.50 11.17
CA SER A 15 10.53 -5.50 10.25
C SER A 15 9.11 -5.11 10.65
N LEU A 16 8.31 -6.09 11.08
CA LEU A 16 6.95 -5.88 11.53
C LEU A 16 6.87 -4.97 12.76
N SER A 17 7.75 -5.11 13.75
CA SER A 17 7.66 -4.34 15.00
C SER A 17 7.72 -2.81 14.81
N LYS A 18 8.27 -2.34 13.68
CA LYS A 18 8.32 -0.91 13.32
C LYS A 18 6.95 -0.28 13.12
N TYR A 19 5.92 -1.08 12.91
CA TYR A 19 4.56 -0.64 12.59
C TYR A 19 3.56 -1.01 13.69
N ASP A 20 4.05 -1.33 14.90
CA ASP A 20 3.21 -1.79 16.01
C ASP A 20 2.11 -0.80 16.38
N ASP A 21 2.45 0.49 16.41
CA ASP A 21 1.55 1.59 16.78
C ASP A 21 0.80 2.20 15.58
N ILE A 22 1.08 1.71 14.36
CA ILE A 22 0.57 2.28 13.11
C ILE A 22 -0.61 1.47 12.58
N ILE A 23 -0.52 0.15 12.63
CA ILE A 23 -1.51 -0.75 12.05
C ILE A 23 -1.70 -2.02 12.88
N SER A 24 -2.92 -2.58 12.80
CA SER A 24 -3.27 -3.82 13.47
C SER A 24 -2.29 -4.95 13.13
N LEU A 25 -2.04 -5.84 14.09
CA LEU A 25 -1.17 -7.01 13.90
C LEU A 25 -1.57 -7.82 12.65
N LYS A 26 -2.87 -7.93 12.39
CA LYS A 26 -3.42 -8.69 11.26
C LYS A 26 -2.98 -8.09 9.93
N ASP A 27 -2.98 -6.76 9.78
CA ASP A 27 -2.74 -6.10 8.49
C ASP A 27 -1.30 -5.61 8.31
N ARG A 28 -0.48 -5.74 9.36
CA ARG A 28 0.91 -5.26 9.42
C ARG A 28 1.82 -5.83 8.34
N HIS A 29 1.65 -7.12 8.04
CA HIS A 29 2.45 -7.79 7.02
C HIS A 29 2.21 -7.18 5.63
N VAL A 30 0.97 -6.82 5.31
CA VAL A 30 0.63 -6.17 4.03
C VAL A 30 1.32 -4.81 3.93
N LEU A 31 1.28 -4.00 4.99
CA LEU A 31 1.93 -2.69 5.00
C LEU A 31 3.46 -2.82 4.89
N SER A 32 4.07 -3.69 5.70
CA SER A 32 5.52 -3.91 5.72
C SER A 32 6.02 -4.37 4.36
N SER A 33 5.38 -5.39 3.75
CA SER A 33 5.78 -5.87 2.43
C SER A 33 5.63 -4.80 1.35
N ALA A 34 4.57 -3.98 1.40
CA ALA A 34 4.38 -2.91 0.44
C ALA A 34 5.49 -1.84 0.54
N LEU A 35 5.92 -1.49 1.75
CA LEU A 35 7.04 -0.56 1.96
C LEU A 35 8.39 -1.16 1.57
N GLU A 36 8.66 -2.42 1.93
CA GLU A 36 9.89 -3.14 1.56
C GLU A 36 10.04 -3.30 0.04
N SER A 37 8.93 -3.54 -0.65
CA SER A 37 8.87 -3.61 -2.12
C SER A 37 9.13 -2.27 -2.82
N LYS A 38 9.16 -1.16 -2.06
CA LYS A 38 9.19 0.21 -2.59
C LYS A 38 8.04 0.48 -3.56
N ALA A 39 6.89 -0.15 -3.34
CA ALA A 39 5.69 0.10 -4.14
C ALA A 39 5.24 1.54 -3.96
N THR A 40 4.86 2.18 -5.06
CA THR A 40 4.26 3.53 -5.03
C THR A 40 2.83 3.48 -4.49
N PHE A 41 2.10 2.40 -4.76
CA PHE A 41 0.68 2.25 -4.43
C PHE A 41 0.43 0.97 -3.65
N LEU A 42 -0.33 1.07 -2.56
CA LEU A 42 -1.01 -0.06 -1.93
C LEU A 42 -2.48 -0.01 -2.32
N ILE A 43 -2.89 -0.89 -3.23
CA ILE A 43 -4.26 -0.95 -3.74
C ILE A 43 -5.05 -1.97 -2.92
N THR A 44 -6.05 -1.52 -2.17
CA THR A 44 -6.86 -2.38 -1.30
C THR A 44 -8.32 -1.93 -1.22
N LEU A 45 -9.25 -2.88 -1.11
CA LEU A 45 -10.64 -2.59 -0.74
C LEU A 45 -10.79 -2.37 0.77
N ASP A 46 -9.84 -2.84 1.56
CA ASP A 46 -9.88 -2.76 3.02
C ASP A 46 -9.31 -1.43 3.53
N ARG A 47 -10.04 -0.34 3.29
CA ARG A 47 -9.58 0.98 3.70
C ARG A 47 -9.79 1.26 5.19
N LYS A 48 -10.65 0.52 5.89
CA LYS A 48 -10.95 0.85 7.29
C LYS A 48 -9.74 0.61 8.18
N HIS A 49 -9.03 -0.48 7.95
CA HIS A 49 -7.81 -0.79 8.68
C HIS A 49 -6.62 0.09 8.26
N PHE A 50 -6.67 0.67 7.06
CA PHE A 50 -5.60 1.51 6.51
C PHE A 50 -5.86 3.03 6.57
N GLN A 51 -6.99 3.47 7.12
CA GLN A 51 -7.34 4.90 7.28
C GLN A 51 -7.25 5.40 8.73
N ALA A 52 -6.63 4.61 9.62
CA ALA A 52 -6.37 5.06 10.97
C ALA A 52 -5.53 6.35 10.97
N GLU A 53 -5.78 7.23 11.93
CA GLU A 53 -5.06 8.50 12.06
C GLU A 53 -3.55 8.28 12.17
N ALA A 54 -3.13 7.20 12.85
CA ALA A 54 -1.73 6.79 12.95
C ALA A 54 -1.05 6.59 11.57
N ILE A 55 -1.74 6.00 10.59
CA ILE A 55 -1.20 5.81 9.23
C ILE A 55 -1.04 7.13 8.50
N ARG A 56 -2.00 8.06 8.69
CA ARG A 56 -1.94 9.39 8.07
C ARG A 56 -0.78 10.22 8.63
N GLN A 57 -0.52 10.10 9.93
CA GLN A 57 0.56 10.81 10.62
C GLN A 57 1.93 10.15 10.42
N ALA A 58 1.98 8.86 10.07
CA ALA A 58 3.21 8.10 9.89
C ALA A 58 4.05 8.53 8.67
N ASN A 59 3.60 9.50 7.86
CA ASN A 59 4.31 10.05 6.71
C ASN A 59 4.94 8.97 5.81
N LEU A 60 4.15 7.94 5.50
CA LEU A 60 4.61 6.77 4.76
C LEU A 60 4.90 7.13 3.29
N SER A 61 5.93 6.49 2.72
CA SER A 61 6.31 6.68 1.31
C SER A 61 5.38 6.00 0.30
N ILE A 62 4.24 5.47 0.74
CA ILE A 62 3.30 4.70 -0.08
C ILE A 62 1.92 5.35 -0.10
N ILE A 63 1.29 5.36 -1.28
CA ILE A 63 -0.05 5.90 -1.46
C ILE A 63 -1.07 4.76 -1.36
N ILE A 64 -1.92 4.81 -0.36
CA ILE A 64 -2.96 3.79 -0.14
C ILE A 64 -4.25 4.24 -0.82
N MET A 65 -4.83 3.40 -1.67
CA MET A 65 -6.06 3.72 -2.39
C MET A 65 -6.90 2.48 -2.73
N THR A 66 -8.16 2.70 -3.08
CA THR A 66 -9.02 1.64 -3.62
C THR A 66 -8.70 1.32 -5.07
N PRO A 67 -9.08 0.12 -5.56
CA PRO A 67 -9.05 -0.18 -6.99
C PRO A 67 -9.81 0.86 -7.83
N LYS A 68 -10.95 1.37 -7.33
CA LYS A 68 -11.74 2.40 -8.02
C LYS A 68 -10.92 3.69 -8.21
N GLU A 69 -10.32 4.19 -7.14
CA GLU A 69 -9.49 5.41 -7.18
C GLU A 69 -8.28 5.24 -8.10
N PHE A 70 -7.64 4.06 -8.08
CA PHE A 70 -6.53 3.77 -8.98
C PHE A 70 -6.95 3.79 -10.45
N LEU A 71 -8.10 3.19 -10.78
CA LEU A 71 -8.64 3.21 -12.14
C LEU A 71 -9.02 4.64 -12.58
N GLU A 72 -9.57 5.45 -11.68
CA GLU A 72 -9.87 6.86 -11.95
C GLU A 72 -8.60 7.68 -12.19
N LEU A 73 -7.53 7.44 -11.40
CA LEU A 73 -6.21 8.04 -11.61
C LEU A 73 -5.65 7.70 -13.00
N LEU A 74 -5.73 6.43 -13.41
CA LEU A 74 -5.25 5.99 -14.72
C LEU A 74 -6.04 6.61 -15.88
N LYS A 75 -7.36 6.79 -15.74
CA LYS A 75 -8.18 7.47 -16.75
C LYS A 75 -7.71 8.91 -16.93
N LYS A 76 -7.59 9.67 -15.83
CA LYS A 76 -7.09 11.06 -15.86
C LYS A 76 -5.71 11.15 -16.50
N TYR A 77 -4.80 10.22 -16.19
CA TYR A 77 -3.48 10.16 -16.80
C TYR A 77 -3.54 9.94 -18.32
N LYS A 78 -4.41 9.05 -18.79
CA LYS A 78 -4.61 8.81 -20.24
C LYS A 78 -5.21 10.03 -20.94
N ASP A 79 -6.16 10.70 -20.31
CA ASP A 79 -6.81 11.89 -20.86
C ASP A 79 -5.83 13.07 -20.92
N PHE A 80 -4.93 13.21 -19.93
CA PHE A 80 -3.86 14.22 -19.94
C PHE A 80 -2.80 13.96 -21.03
N LYS A 81 -2.56 12.71 -21.40
CA LYS A 81 -1.58 12.31 -22.42
C LYS A 81 -2.13 12.33 -23.86
N ARG A 82 -3.42 12.62 -24.03
CA ARG A 82 -4.07 12.82 -25.33
C ARG A 82 -4.04 14.29 -25.70
#